data_AF-A0A9X0EG03-F1
#
_entry.id   AF-A0A9X0EG03-F1
#
_cell.length_a   1.000
_cell.length_b   1.000
_cell.length_c   1.000
_cell.angle_alpha   90.00
_cell.angle_beta   90.00
_cell.angle_gamma   90.00
#
_symmetry.space_group_name_H-M   'P 1'
#
loop_
_entity.id
_entity.type
_entity.pdbx_description
1 polymer ?
#
loop_
_entity_poly.entity_id
_entity_poly.type
_entity_poly.pdbx_seq_one_letter_code
_entity_poly.pdbx_strand_id
1 'polypeptide(L)'
;MNTWYSKSLGEGTVVYRRLRALNELRHQVCPDAASPYSLYMDAVSAETIVLFHPDQIVLATAFGALPCAQPQINGVRMIDLEYRPLPVTLQSAQVFSTSPTRAQPGVFAERPGLAAAH
;
A
#
# COMPACT_ATOMS: atom_id res chain seq x y z
N MET A 1 24.04 -4.24 4.40
CA MET A 1 23.56 -4.57 3.04
C MET A 1 22.87 -3.33 2.51
N ASN A 2 23.38 -2.72 1.42
CA ASN A 2 22.89 -1.44 0.89
C ASN A 2 21.94 -1.66 -0.30
N THR A 3 21.10 -2.68 -0.22
CA THR A 3 20.20 -3.07 -1.31
C THR A 3 18.95 -2.20 -1.27
N TRP A 4 18.68 -1.50 -2.36
CA TRP A 4 17.44 -0.75 -2.53
C TRP A 4 16.33 -1.69 -2.99
N TYR A 5 15.08 -1.27 -2.79
CA TYR A 5 13.93 -2.01 -3.28
C TYR A 5 12.99 -1.09 -4.04
N SER A 6 12.40 -1.61 -5.11
CA SER A 6 11.47 -0.87 -5.95
C SER A 6 10.24 -1.67 -6.33
N LYS A 7 9.13 -0.97 -6.57
CA LYS A 7 7.91 -1.56 -7.15
C LYS A 7 7.16 -0.54 -8.00
N SER A 8 6.63 -0.98 -9.14
CA SER A 8 5.68 -0.18 -9.93
C SER A 8 4.31 -0.13 -9.24
N LEU A 9 3.80 1.07 -9.02
CA LEU A 9 2.42 1.36 -8.63
C LEU A 9 1.50 1.45 -9.87
N GLY A 10 2.05 1.37 -11.07
CA GLY A 10 1.34 1.51 -12.34
C GLY A 10 1.06 2.98 -12.68
N GLU A 11 -0.04 3.20 -13.40
CA GLU A 11 -0.41 4.48 -13.99
C GLU A 11 -1.82 4.93 -13.55
N GLY A 12 -2.07 6.23 -13.62
CA GLY A 12 -3.39 6.84 -13.43
C GLY A 12 -4.01 6.54 -12.07
N THR A 13 -5.29 6.14 -12.06
CA THR A 13 -6.07 5.97 -10.83
C THR A 13 -5.66 4.77 -9.99
N VAL A 14 -5.00 3.77 -10.58
CA VAL A 14 -4.51 2.57 -9.88
C VAL A 14 -3.45 2.93 -8.84
N VAL A 15 -2.65 3.96 -9.12
CA VAL A 15 -1.59 4.47 -8.23
C VAL A 15 -2.16 4.79 -6.84
N TYR A 16 -3.28 5.51 -6.77
CA TYR A 16 -3.90 5.88 -5.50
C TYR A 16 -4.33 4.67 -4.68
N ARG A 17 -4.88 3.63 -5.33
CA ARG A 17 -5.33 2.41 -4.64
C ARG A 17 -4.14 1.65 -4.07
N ARG A 18 -3.04 1.52 -4.82
CA ARG A 18 -1.82 0.83 -4.35
C ARG A 18 -1.07 1.66 -3.31
N LEU A 19 -1.03 2.98 -3.46
CA LEU A 19 -0.44 3.89 -2.48
C LEU A 19 -1.21 3.87 -1.15
N ARG A 20 -2.54 3.76 -1.19
CA ARG A 20 -3.35 3.56 0.00
C ARG A 20 -2.97 2.26 0.72
N ALA A 21 -2.89 1.15 -0.01
CA ALA A 21 -2.49 -0.14 0.57
C ALA A 21 -1.07 -0.09 1.18
N LEU A 22 -0.14 0.61 0.53
CA LEU A 22 1.19 0.85 1.08
C LEU A 22 1.16 1.67 2.37
N ASN A 23 0.35 2.73 2.41
CA ASN A 23 0.17 3.53 3.62
C ASN A 23 -0.44 2.73 4.76
N GLU A 24 -1.45 1.91 4.49
CA GLU A 24 -2.04 0.98 5.47
C GLU A 24 -0.97 0.03 6.04
N LEU A 25 -0.18 -0.59 5.16
CA LEU A 25 0.88 -1.51 5.55
C LEU A 25 1.97 -0.82 6.39
N ARG A 26 2.36 0.41 6.04
CA ARG A 26 3.31 1.21 6.81
C ARG A 26 2.86 1.39 8.26
N HIS A 27 1.57 1.67 8.50
CA HIS A 27 1.05 1.85 9.86
C HIS A 27 1.22 0.61 10.73
N GLN A 28 1.26 -0.58 10.14
CA GLN A 28 1.42 -1.85 10.83
C GLN A 28 2.90 -2.25 10.99
N VAL A 29 3.74 -1.93 10.01
CA VAL A 29 5.11 -2.46 9.91
C VAL A 29 6.16 -1.49 10.44
N CYS A 30 6.01 -0.18 10.20
CA CYS A 30 7.03 0.83 10.53
C CYS A 30 6.39 2.19 10.86
N PRO A 31 5.62 2.28 11.95
CA PRO A 31 4.91 3.51 12.31
C PRO A 31 5.86 4.70 12.59
N ASP A 32 7.04 4.43 13.14
CA ASP A 32 7.98 5.47 13.58
C ASP A 32 8.88 6.01 12.46
N ALA A 33 8.85 5.40 11.28
CA ALA A 33 9.67 5.83 10.16
C ALA A 33 9.11 7.13 9.54
N ALA A 34 9.88 8.22 9.60
CA ALA A 34 9.48 9.53 9.07
C ALA A 34 9.27 9.51 7.54
N SER A 35 10.15 8.84 6.79
CA SER A 35 10.04 8.67 5.34
C SER A 35 10.48 7.27 4.92
N PRO A 36 9.62 6.25 5.04
CA PRO A 36 10.01 4.87 4.78
C PRO A 36 10.09 4.54 3.28
N TYR A 37 9.55 5.41 2.42
CA TYR A 37 9.61 5.27 0.97
C TYR A 37 9.45 6.63 0.30
N SER A 38 9.86 6.70 -0.96
CA SER A 38 9.71 7.86 -1.84
C SER A 38 9.03 7.44 -3.15
N LEU A 39 8.27 8.35 -3.76
CA LEU A 39 7.59 8.11 -5.03
C LEU A 39 8.27 8.87 -6.16
N TYR A 40 8.43 8.19 -7.28
CA TYR A 40 9.00 8.73 -8.48
C TYR A 40 8.11 8.40 -9.66
N MET A 41 8.20 9.18 -10.73
CA MET A 41 7.66 8.84 -12.04
C MET A 41 8.81 8.49 -12.97
N ASP A 42 8.74 7.34 -13.64
CA ASP A 42 9.62 7.06 -14.79
C ASP A 42 9.07 7.83 -16.00
N ALA A 43 9.83 8.81 -16.49
CA ALA A 43 9.45 9.66 -17.61
C ALA A 43 9.33 8.89 -18.94
N VAL A 44 9.94 7.70 -19.04
CA VAL A 44 9.90 6.88 -20.25
C VAL A 44 8.64 6.02 -20.29
N SER A 45 8.32 5.33 -19.18
CA SER A 45 7.13 4.45 -19.11
C SER A 45 5.88 5.14 -18.59
N ALA A 46 6.00 6.37 -18.06
CA ALA A 46 4.95 7.07 -17.32
C ALA A 46 4.45 6.36 -16.04
N GLU A 47 5.14 5.30 -15.61
CA GLU A 47 4.77 4.57 -14.40
C GLU A 47 5.18 5.32 -13.14
N THR A 48 4.34 5.25 -12.11
CA THR A 48 4.72 5.66 -10.76
C THR A 48 5.46 4.51 -10.07
N ILE A 49 6.69 4.76 -9.63
CA ILE A 49 7.56 3.81 -8.94
C ILE A 49 7.69 4.23 -7.48
N VAL A 50 7.51 3.28 -6.58
CA VAL A 50 7.90 3.45 -5.18
C VAL A 50 9.30 2.88 -4.95
N LEU A 51 10.12 3.62 -4.21
CA LEU A 51 11.47 3.24 -3.82
C LEU A 51 11.62 3.22 -2.30
N PHE A 52 12.30 2.20 -1.80
CA PHE A 52 12.55 1.97 -0.38
C PHE A 52 14.05 1.99 -0.08
N HIS A 53 14.42 2.72 0.97
CA HIS A 53 15.79 2.73 1.50
C HIS A 53 16.16 1.33 2.02
N PRO A 54 17.45 0.93 2.01
CA PRO A 54 17.89 -0.35 2.57
C PRO A 54 17.41 -0.64 4.00
N ASP A 55 17.22 0.40 4.81
CA ASP A 55 16.72 0.25 6.20
C ASP A 55 15.24 -0.17 6.28
N GLN A 56 14.51 -0.10 5.16
CA GLN A 56 13.07 -0.34 5.09
C GLN A 56 12.75 -1.68 4.41
N ILE A 57 13.67 -2.64 4.51
CA ILE A 57 13.55 -3.98 3.92
C ILE A 57 12.24 -4.69 4.34
N VAL A 58 11.81 -4.56 5.59
CA VAL A 58 10.62 -5.24 6.10
C VAL A 58 9.37 -4.68 5.42
N LEU A 59 9.25 -3.36 5.30
CA LEU A 59 8.13 -2.73 4.58
C LEU A 59 8.18 -3.09 3.08
N ALA A 60 9.36 -2.99 2.47
CA ALA A 60 9.54 -3.25 1.05
C ALA A 60 9.12 -4.68 0.67
N THR A 61 9.61 -5.66 1.42
CA THR A 61 9.29 -7.08 1.21
C THR A 61 7.83 -7.40 1.49
N ALA A 62 7.24 -6.86 2.56
CA ALA A 62 5.83 -7.02 2.86
C ALA A 62 4.93 -6.39 1.77
N PHE A 63 5.37 -5.28 1.16
CA PHE A 63 4.68 -4.68 0.01
C PHE A 63 4.95 -5.42 -1.31
N GLY A 64 5.83 -6.43 -1.31
CA GLY A 64 6.24 -7.20 -2.47
C GLY A 64 7.06 -6.40 -3.47
N ALA A 65 7.93 -5.51 -2.99
CA ALA A 65 8.95 -4.84 -3.79
C ALA A 65 10.14 -5.77 -4.03
N LEU A 66 10.84 -5.57 -5.14
CA LEU A 66 11.98 -6.39 -5.54
C LEU A 66 13.29 -5.64 -5.29
N PRO A 67 14.39 -6.36 -4.95
CA PRO A 67 15.72 -5.77 -4.89
C PRO A 67 16.09 -5.07 -6.19
N CYS A 68 16.69 -3.89 -6.09
CA CYS A 68 17.22 -3.15 -7.22
C CYS A 68 18.55 -2.47 -6.86
N ALA A 69 19.26 -2.03 -7.90
CA ALA A 69 20.40 -1.14 -7.71
C ALA A 69 19.93 0.20 -7.13
N GLN A 70 20.86 0.94 -6.51
CA GLN A 70 20.57 2.29 -6.07
C GLN A 70 20.02 3.11 -7.26
N PRO A 71 18.84 3.73 -7.12
CA PRO A 71 18.22 4.47 -8.20
C PRO A 71 19.10 5.67 -8.57
N GLN A 72 19.40 5.81 -9.87
CA GLN A 72 20.07 6.98 -10.42
C GLN A 72 19.04 8.11 -10.60
N ILE A 73 18.90 8.95 -9.57
CA ILE A 73 17.98 10.09 -9.58
C ILE A 73 18.67 11.25 -10.30
N ASN A 74 18.56 11.27 -11.63
CA ASN A 74 19.27 12.23 -12.48
C ASN A 74 18.36 13.37 -12.98
N GLY A 75 17.10 13.43 -12.51
CA GLY A 75 16.10 14.44 -12.88
C GLY A 75 15.50 14.31 -14.29
N VAL A 76 16.14 13.56 -15.19
CA VAL A 76 15.67 13.37 -16.58
C VAL A 76 14.78 12.14 -16.72
N ARG A 77 15.15 11.01 -16.08
CA ARG A 77 14.43 9.74 -16.23
C ARG A 77 13.50 9.45 -15.06
N MET A 78 13.98 9.64 -13.84
CA MET A 78 13.16 9.54 -12.64
C MET A 78 12.89 10.92 -12.10
N ILE A 79 11.62 11.28 -12.03
CA ILE A 79 11.13 12.55 -11.50
C ILE A 79 10.64 12.28 -10.08
N ASP A 80 11.21 12.95 -9.07
CA ASP A 80 10.68 12.88 -7.69
C ASP A 80 9.31 13.54 -7.66
N LEU A 81 8.31 12.83 -7.17
CA LEU A 81 6.95 13.36 -7.02
C LEU A 81 6.79 14.19 -5.74
N GLU A 82 7.86 14.33 -4.95
CA GLU A 82 7.93 15.02 -3.67
C GLU A 82 6.88 14.54 -2.65
N TYR A 83 6.33 13.35 -2.90
CA TYR A 83 5.40 12.71 -1.98
C TYR A 83 6.16 12.31 -0.72
N ARG A 84 5.74 12.85 0.41
CA ARG A 84 6.25 12.50 1.73
C ARG A 84 5.08 11.98 2.57
N PRO A 85 5.07 10.68 2.93
CA PRO A 85 4.02 10.11 3.75
C PRO A 85 3.90 10.86 5.09
N LEU A 86 2.69 11.29 5.48
CA LEU A 86 2.46 11.96 6.76
C LEU A 86 2.89 11.06 7.94
N PRO A 87 3.42 11.60 9.04
CA PRO A 87 3.75 10.81 10.21
C PRO A 87 2.57 9.96 10.69
N VAL A 88 2.84 8.74 11.16
CA VAL A 88 1.79 7.91 11.77
C VAL A 88 1.43 8.51 13.13
N THR A 89 0.18 8.93 13.27
CA THR A 89 -0.40 9.42 14.52
C THR A 89 -1.52 8.48 14.96
N LEU A 90 -1.96 8.56 16.22
CA LEU A 90 -3.13 7.82 16.68
C LEU A 90 -4.37 8.09 15.80
N GLN A 91 -4.53 9.32 15.30
CA GLN A 91 -5.63 9.70 14.41
C GLN A 91 -5.49 9.08 13.01
N SER A 92 -4.30 9.13 12.41
CA SER A 92 -4.09 8.51 11.09
C SER A 92 -4.22 6.98 11.18
N ALA A 93 -3.77 6.38 12.28
CA ALA A 93 -3.96 4.96 12.55
C ALA A 93 -5.45 4.58 12.58
N GLN A 94 -6.35 5.41 13.12
CA GLN A 94 -7.79 5.15 13.11
C GLN A 94 -8.37 5.12 11.69
N VAL A 95 -7.88 5.97 10.78
CA VAL A 95 -8.31 5.98 9.36
C VAL A 95 -7.98 4.65 8.69
N PHE A 96 -6.81 4.09 8.98
CA PHE A 96 -6.34 2.83 8.39
C PHE A 96 -6.74 1.58 9.19
N SER A 97 -7.23 1.73 10.42
CA SER A 97 -7.73 0.64 11.28
C SER A 97 -9.17 0.22 10.98
N THR A 98 -9.86 0.90 10.05
CA THR A 98 -11.23 0.51 9.68
C THR A 98 -11.19 -0.77 8.85
N SER A 99 -11.22 -1.91 9.55
CA SER A 99 -11.67 -3.17 8.98
C SER A 99 -12.99 -2.93 8.25
N PRO A 100 -13.19 -3.45 7.03
CA PRO A 100 -14.52 -3.49 6.48
C PRO A 100 -15.34 -4.31 7.48
N THR A 101 -16.34 -3.68 8.10
CA THR A 101 -17.43 -4.43 8.72
C THR A 101 -17.97 -5.32 7.62
N ARG A 102 -17.54 -6.58 7.62
CA ARG A 102 -18.09 -7.65 6.82
C ARG A 102 -19.59 -7.58 7.07
N ALA A 103 -20.34 -7.09 6.09
CA ALA A 103 -21.77 -7.24 6.09
C ALA A 103 -22.00 -8.74 6.29
N GLN A 104 -22.53 -9.11 7.46
CA GLN A 104 -22.96 -10.46 7.71
C GLN A 104 -23.94 -10.80 6.58
N PRO A 105 -23.74 -11.89 5.81
CA PRO A 105 -24.82 -12.40 5.00
C PRO A 105 -25.93 -12.74 5.99
N GLY A 106 -27.06 -12.03 5.87
CA GLY A 106 -28.25 -12.34 6.63
C GLY A 106 -28.52 -13.83 6.52
N VAL A 107 -28.55 -14.48 7.68
CA VAL A 107 -29.09 -15.84 7.84
C VAL A 107 -30.48 -15.80 7.22
N PHE A 108 -30.64 -16.44 6.06
CA PHE A 108 -31.97 -16.80 5.57
C PHE A 108 -32.59 -17.65 6.67
N ALA A 109 -33.55 -17.07 7.39
CA ALA A 109 -34.39 -17.82 8.30
C ALA A 109 -35.18 -18.84 7.45
N GLU A 110 -34.74 -20.09 7.50
CA GLU A 110 -35.54 -21.24 7.09
C GLU A 110 -36.91 -21.13 7.76
N ARG A 111 -37.97 -21.00 6.96
CA ARG A 111 -39.34 -21.18 7.43
C ARG A 111 -39.49 -22.67 7.78
N PRO A 112 -39.87 -23.04 9.01
CA PRO A 112 -40.12 -24.43 9.35
C PRO A 112 -41.35 -24.94 8.59
N GLY A 113 -41.23 -26.17 8.10
CA GLY A 113 -42.17 -26.81 7.18
C GLY A 113 -43.59 -26.90 7.70
N LEU A 114 -44.53 -26.80 6.75
CA LEU A 114 -45.91 -27.22 6.94
C LEU A 114 -46.07 -28.56 6.22
N ALA A 115 -46.08 -29.63 7.00
CA ALA A 115 -46.48 -30.95 6.54
C ALA A 115 -47.97 -30.91 6.17
N ALA A 116 -48.29 -31.25 4.91
CA ALA A 116 -49.65 -31.59 4.52
C ALA A 116 -49.83 -33.10 4.65
N ALA A 117 -50.56 -33.50 5.67
CA ALA A 117 -51.18 -34.82 5.79
C ALA A 117 -52.66 -34.59 6.10
N HIS A 118 -53.52 -34.85 5.11
CA HIS A 118 -54.82 -35.53 5.19
C HIS A 118 -55.57 -35.40 3.87
#